data_AF-A0AAV7HDJ3-F1
#
_entry.id   AF-A0AAV7HDJ3-F1
#
_cell.length_a   1.000
_cell.length_b   1.000
_cell.length_c   1.000
_cell.angle_alpha   90.00
_cell.angle_beta   90.00
_cell.angle_gamma   90.00
#
_symmetry.space_group_name_H-M   'P 1'
#
loop_
_entity.id
_entity.type
_entity.pdbx_description
1 polymer ?
#
loop_
_entity_poly.entity_id
_entity_poly.type
_entity_poly.pdbx_seq_one_letter_code
_entity_poly.pdbx_strand_id
1 'polypeptide(L)'
;MRDLPAPLHVGEEDIMRLLKVPDVKHLLYEVHYLNKYIKEEFMFKVGLSFQAGRSDARMLKSTSKVPEPPALAPKEAPKRYAGGEDPQSLNEWNAEFIKVKYLQGEYKQRYDLKTKEAKVLEEELCGCRTELANIIHFVSLQDQQIDRLQVDLERAQTTIIQLCKDQKASIEKVAVLEAENKRSQTLITEKEAALTGFESLRDRDRIYEVEVKALEQQCIDEGFLKGVHLVQRKIGVKVEGLTPSQASDDSPPDSDGDEIESEL
;
A
#
# COMPACT_ATOMS: atom_id res chain seq x y z
N MET A 1 -19.25 1.34 -5.83
CA MET A 1 -17.87 1.83 -5.71
C MET A 1 -17.82 3.15 -6.42
N ARG A 2 -17.52 4.25 -5.72
CA ARG A 2 -17.36 5.56 -6.38
C ARG A 2 -15.97 5.57 -6.99
N ASP A 3 -15.89 5.86 -8.28
CA ASP A 3 -14.62 6.01 -8.98
C ASP A 3 -13.80 7.09 -8.28
N LEU A 4 -12.63 6.70 -7.75
CA LEU A 4 -11.65 7.64 -7.24
C LEU A 4 -11.23 8.55 -8.41
N PRO A 5 -11.16 9.88 -8.22
CA PRO A 5 -10.67 10.77 -9.27
C PRO A 5 -9.26 10.33 -9.65
N ALA A 6 -9.05 10.08 -10.94
CA ALA A 6 -7.75 9.71 -11.47
C ALA A 6 -6.71 10.74 -11.00
N PRO A 7 -5.49 10.31 -10.60
CA PRO A 7 -4.43 11.23 -10.24
C PRO A 7 -4.26 12.23 -11.38
N LEU A 8 -4.44 13.52 -11.07
CA LEU A 8 -4.13 14.60 -11.99
C LEU A 8 -2.65 14.47 -12.34
N HIS A 9 -2.38 13.86 -13.49
CA HIS A 9 -1.05 13.74 -14.05
C HIS A 9 -0.62 15.15 -14.44
N VAL A 10 0.03 15.85 -13.51
CA VAL A 10 0.68 17.13 -13.80
C VAL A 10 1.90 16.78 -14.65
N GLY A 11 1.77 16.97 -15.97
CA GLY A 11 2.86 16.72 -16.90
C GLY A 11 3.99 17.72 -16.71
N GLU A 12 5.19 17.38 -17.20
CA GLU A 12 6.34 18.29 -17.24
C GLU A 12 5.96 19.62 -17.92
N GLU A 13 5.10 19.57 -18.94
CA GLU A 13 4.60 20.77 -19.63
C GLU A 13 3.75 21.67 -18.74
N ASP A 14 3.02 21.13 -17.76
CA ASP A 14 2.18 21.90 -16.86
C ASP A 14 3.02 22.58 -15.77
N ILE A 15 4.06 21.90 -15.28
CA ILE A 15 5.07 22.48 -14.37
C ILE A 15 5.80 23.63 -15.07
N MET A 16 6.23 23.42 -16.31
CA MET A 16 6.89 24.45 -17.13
C MET A 16 5.97 25.66 -17.40
N ARG A 17 4.66 25.42 -17.61
CA ARG A 17 3.67 26.49 -17.79
C ARG A 17 3.42 27.27 -16.50
N LEU A 18 3.40 26.59 -15.35
CA LEU A 18 3.17 27.20 -14.04
C LEU A 18 4.33 28.11 -13.62
N LEU A 19 5.57 27.67 -13.88
CA LEU A 19 6.78 28.37 -13.44
C LEU A 19 7.09 29.62 -14.28
N LYS A 20 6.38 29.88 -15.40
CA LYS A 20 6.59 31.05 -16.30
C LYS A 20 8.07 31.33 -16.60
N VAL A 21 8.92 30.30 -16.62
CA VAL A 21 10.37 30.49 -16.83
C VAL A 21 10.56 30.95 -18.27
N PRO A 22 11.13 32.14 -18.52
CA PRO A 22 11.49 32.53 -19.89
C PRO A 22 12.42 31.46 -20.47
N ASP A 23 12.24 31.12 -21.75
CA ASP A 23 12.95 30.03 -22.41
C ASP A 23 14.44 30.03 -22.04
N VAL A 24 14.84 29.05 -21.22
CA VAL A 24 16.19 28.94 -20.67
C VAL A 24 17.22 28.92 -21.80
N LYS A 25 16.86 28.41 -22.98
CA LYS A 25 17.71 28.41 -24.17
C LYS A 25 17.93 29.82 -24.71
N HIS A 26 16.91 30.67 -24.67
CA HIS A 26 17.00 32.07 -25.07
C HIS A 26 17.93 32.85 -24.14
N LEU A 27 17.79 32.65 -22.82
CA LEU A 27 18.65 33.29 -21.83
C LEU A 27 20.12 32.84 -21.97
N LEU A 28 20.37 31.54 -22.17
CA LEU A 28 21.71 31.01 -22.43
C LEU A 28 22.33 31.62 -23.69
N TYR A 29 21.53 31.77 -24.76
CA TYR A 29 21.98 32.38 -26.00
C TYR A 29 22.40 33.85 -25.82
N GLU A 30 21.61 34.65 -25.10
CA GLU A 30 21.94 36.05 -24.82
C GLU A 30 23.22 36.19 -23.99
N VAL A 31 23.38 35.39 -22.94
CA VAL A 31 24.61 35.39 -22.11
C VAL A 31 25.83 35.01 -22.94
N HIS A 32 25.70 34.01 -23.82
CA HIS A 32 26.79 33.59 -24.69
C HIS A 32 27.20 34.67 -25.69
N TYR A 33 26.22 35.40 -26.22
CA TYR A 33 26.41 36.52 -27.14
C TYR A 33 27.10 37.70 -26.46
N LEU A 34 26.64 38.11 -25.27
CA LEU A 34 27.25 39.17 -24.47
C LEU A 34 28.71 38.84 -24.09
N ASN A 35 28.98 37.60 -23.72
CA ASN A 35 30.33 37.17 -23.34
C ASN A 35 31.29 37.17 -24.54
N LYS A 36 30.79 36.87 -25.75
CA LYS A 36 31.55 37.00 -27.00
C LYS A 36 31.89 38.47 -27.28
N TYR A 37 30.92 39.37 -27.15
CA TYR A 37 31.12 40.80 -27.37
C TYR A 37 32.15 41.41 -26.42
N ILE A 38 32.11 41.03 -25.12
CA ILE A 38 33.09 41.48 -24.12
C ILE A 38 34.52 41.02 -24.49
N LYS A 39 34.67 39.78 -24.98
CA LYS A 39 35.98 39.28 -25.44
C LYS A 39 36.49 40.04 -26.67
N GLU A 40 35.61 40.33 -27.62
CA GLU A 40 35.95 41.09 -28.82
C GLU A 40 36.33 42.55 -28.48
N GLU A 41 35.58 43.21 -27.60
CA GLU A 41 35.89 44.56 -27.12
C GLU A 41 37.24 44.60 -26.37
N PHE A 42 37.50 43.60 -25.52
CA PHE A 42 38.78 43.47 -24.81
C PHE A 42 39.95 43.31 -25.79
N MET A 43 39.81 42.44 -26.78
CA MET A 43 40.84 42.22 -27.82
C MET A 43 41.05 43.48 -28.67
N PHE A 44 40.00 44.22 -28.99
CA PHE A 44 40.11 45.50 -29.70
C PHE A 44 40.89 46.54 -28.88
N LYS A 45 40.60 46.64 -27.57
CA LYS A 45 41.29 47.56 -26.65
C LYS A 45 42.77 47.21 -26.46
N VAL A 46 43.09 45.92 -26.30
CA VAL A 46 44.47 45.42 -26.24
C VAL A 46 45.19 45.64 -27.56
N GLY A 47 44.53 45.37 -28.69
CA GLY A 47 45.08 45.59 -30.04
C GLY A 47 45.46 47.04 -30.31
N LEU A 48 44.59 47.99 -29.92
CA LEU A 48 44.87 49.42 -30.04
C LEU A 48 46.04 49.87 -29.14
N SER A 49 46.16 49.32 -27.92
CA SER A 49 47.29 49.62 -27.04
C SER A 49 48.64 49.11 -27.60
N PHE A 50 48.62 48.01 -28.36
CA PHE A 50 49.80 47.47 -29.03
C PHE A 50 50.24 48.29 -30.26
N GLN A 51 49.31 48.96 -30.94
CA GLN A 51 49.63 49.86 -32.05
C GLN A 51 50.09 51.24 -31.58
N ALA A 52 49.45 51.80 -30.53
CA ALA A 52 49.88 53.06 -29.93
C ALA A 52 51.27 52.96 -29.25
N GLY A 53 51.59 51.81 -28.66
CA GLY A 53 52.90 51.55 -28.03
C GLY A 53 54.04 51.20 -29.00
N ARG A 54 53.77 50.99 -30.30
CA ARG A 54 54.81 50.66 -31.30
C ARG A 54 55.23 51.81 -32.19
N SER A 55 54.55 52.96 -32.14
CA SER A 55 54.92 54.10 -33.00
C SER A 55 56.15 54.89 -32.53
N ASP A 56 56.62 54.71 -31.28
CA ASP A 56 57.78 55.46 -30.76
C ASP A 56 58.85 54.61 -30.04
N ALA A 57 58.66 53.29 -29.95
CA ALA A 57 59.60 52.40 -29.27
C ALA A 57 60.71 51.83 -30.17
N ARG A 58 61.00 52.44 -31.32
CA ARG A 58 62.21 52.12 -32.10
C ARG A 58 63.34 53.07 -31.69
N MET A 59 64.24 52.50 -30.88
CA MET A 59 65.62 52.94 -30.59
C MET A 59 65.88 53.73 -29.31
N LEU A 60 65.58 53.13 -28.15
CA LEU A 60 66.54 53.18 -27.05
C LEU A 60 67.19 51.80 -26.92
N LYS A 61 68.31 51.63 -27.63
CA LYS A 61 69.21 50.49 -27.45
C LYS A 61 69.84 50.63 -26.06
N SER A 62 69.46 49.76 -25.13
CA SER A 62 70.16 49.57 -23.87
C SER A 62 71.51 48.87 -24.13
N THR A 63 72.54 49.63 -24.49
CA THR A 63 73.92 49.14 -24.45
C THR A 63 74.65 49.78 -23.29
N SER A 64 74.53 49.13 -22.13
CA SER A 64 75.49 49.24 -21.04
C SER A 64 76.81 48.62 -21.50
N LYS A 65 77.76 49.50 -21.83
CA LYS A 65 79.20 49.38 -21.58
C LYS A 65 79.87 50.59 -22.23
N VAL A 66 80.62 51.33 -21.41
CA VAL A 66 81.55 52.38 -21.80
C VAL A 66 82.67 51.75 -22.62
N PRO A 67 82.95 52.29 -23.83
CA PRO A 67 84.33 52.61 -24.17
C PRO A 67 84.46 54.07 -24.63
N GLU A 68 85.64 54.60 -24.34
CA GLU A 68 86.22 55.89 -24.72
C GLU A 68 85.95 56.29 -26.19
N PRO A 69 85.75 57.59 -26.49
CA PRO A 69 85.19 58.04 -27.76
C PRO A 69 86.26 58.13 -28.88
N PRO A 70 86.01 57.58 -30.09
CA PRO A 70 86.62 58.12 -31.30
C PRO A 70 85.83 59.36 -31.77
N ALA A 71 86.59 60.29 -32.35
CA ALA A 71 86.13 61.60 -32.79
C ALA A 71 84.88 61.61 -33.69
N LEU A 72 84.09 62.66 -33.47
CA LEU A 72 82.93 63.16 -34.20
C LEU A 72 82.95 62.85 -35.71
N ALA A 73 81.90 62.16 -36.18
CA ALA A 73 81.39 62.26 -37.54
C ALA A 73 79.94 62.82 -37.47
N PRO A 74 79.60 63.84 -38.27
CA PRO A 74 78.29 64.48 -38.22
C PRO A 74 77.25 63.55 -38.85
N LYS A 75 76.39 62.94 -38.01
CA LYS A 75 75.17 62.30 -38.50
C LYS A 75 74.12 63.37 -38.75
N GLU A 76 73.77 63.51 -40.02
CA GLU A 76 72.70 64.38 -40.51
C GLU A 76 71.41 64.20 -39.71
N ALA A 77 70.82 65.34 -39.34
CA ALA A 77 69.56 65.41 -38.65
C ALA A 77 68.47 64.66 -39.44
N PRO A 78 67.66 63.80 -38.79
CA PRO A 78 66.46 63.27 -39.42
C PRO A 78 65.60 64.47 -39.85
N LYS A 79 65.38 64.61 -41.16
CA LYS A 79 64.43 65.56 -41.74
C LYS A 79 63.10 65.35 -41.02
N ARG A 80 62.75 66.27 -40.11
CA ARG A 80 61.40 66.39 -39.59
C ARG A 80 60.53 66.65 -40.82
N TYR A 81 59.72 65.66 -41.20
CA TYR A 81 58.64 65.91 -42.13
C TYR A 81 57.76 66.96 -41.46
N ALA A 82 57.86 68.21 -41.93
CA ALA A 82 56.89 69.25 -41.65
C ALA A 82 55.61 68.91 -42.42
N GLY A 83 54.97 67.80 -42.05
CA GLY A 83 53.58 67.56 -42.37
C GLY A 83 52.80 68.50 -41.47
N GLY A 84 52.18 69.53 -42.05
CA GLY A 84 51.23 70.36 -41.33
C GLY A 84 50.07 69.46 -40.90
N GLU A 85 50.11 68.95 -39.67
CA GLU A 85 48.97 68.30 -39.04
C GLU A 85 47.85 69.33 -39.00
N ASP A 86 46.85 69.11 -39.84
CA ASP A 86 45.68 69.95 -39.95
C ASP A 86 45.01 70.01 -38.57
N PRO A 87 44.89 71.19 -37.92
CA PRO A 87 44.24 71.34 -36.62
C PRO A 87 42.83 70.74 -36.57
N GLN A 88 42.19 70.58 -37.73
CA GLN A 88 40.89 69.94 -37.87
C GLN A 88 40.90 68.45 -37.47
N SER A 89 41.95 67.71 -37.82
CA SER A 89 42.10 66.28 -37.49
C SER A 89 42.19 66.01 -35.99
N LEU A 90 42.82 66.93 -35.24
CA LEU A 90 42.94 66.84 -33.78
C LEU A 90 41.58 67.06 -33.09
N ASN A 91 40.77 67.98 -33.59
CA ASN A 91 39.44 68.25 -33.06
C ASN A 91 38.47 67.08 -33.29
N GLU A 92 38.53 66.46 -34.47
CA GLU A 92 37.75 65.26 -34.79
C GLU A 92 38.13 64.09 -33.87
N TRP A 93 39.42 63.87 -33.66
CA TRP A 93 39.90 62.84 -32.74
C TRP A 93 39.43 63.07 -31.31
N ASN A 94 39.48 64.32 -30.84
CA ASN A 94 39.01 64.66 -29.49
C ASN A 94 37.48 64.45 -29.34
N ALA A 95 36.69 64.77 -30.37
CA ALA A 95 35.25 64.53 -30.38
C ALA A 95 34.93 63.02 -30.30
N GLU A 96 35.62 62.19 -31.09
CA GLU A 96 35.47 60.73 -31.05
C GLU A 96 35.92 60.16 -29.70
N PHE A 97 37.01 60.68 -29.11
CA PHE A 97 37.44 60.27 -27.78
C PHE A 97 36.38 60.55 -26.69
N ILE A 98 35.77 61.74 -26.71
CA ILE A 98 34.68 62.10 -25.78
C ILE A 98 33.48 61.15 -25.97
N LYS A 99 33.12 60.85 -27.23
CA LYS A 99 32.04 59.91 -27.56
C LYS A 99 32.31 58.49 -27.03
N VAL A 100 33.54 58.00 -27.17
CA VAL A 100 33.96 56.70 -26.61
C VAL A 100 33.87 56.70 -25.09
N LYS A 101 34.27 57.79 -24.42
CA LYS A 101 34.14 57.91 -22.96
C LYS A 101 32.70 57.91 -22.48
N TYR A 102 31.81 58.60 -23.19
CA TYR A 102 30.38 58.58 -22.92
C TYR A 102 29.81 57.17 -23.06
N LEU A 103 30.05 56.49 -24.19
CA LEU A 103 29.60 55.12 -24.41
C LEU A 103 30.13 54.16 -23.36
N GLN A 104 31.41 54.29 -22.97
CA GLN A 104 32.00 53.48 -21.90
C GLN A 104 31.24 53.65 -20.56
N GLY A 105 30.81 54.87 -20.24
CA GLY A 105 29.98 55.14 -19.07
C GLY A 105 28.61 54.48 -19.14
N GLU A 106 27.92 54.59 -20.28
CA GLU A 106 26.62 53.95 -20.51
C GLU A 106 26.71 52.42 -20.41
N TYR A 107 27.72 51.80 -21.03
CA TYR A 107 27.93 50.36 -20.95
C TYR A 107 28.18 49.90 -19.52
N LYS A 108 28.96 50.66 -18.74
CA LYS A 108 29.19 50.35 -17.32
C LYS A 108 27.89 50.37 -16.54
N GLN A 109 27.06 51.41 -16.70
CA GLN A 109 25.76 51.48 -16.02
C GLN A 109 24.82 50.32 -16.41
N ARG A 110 24.75 49.97 -17.71
CA ARG A 110 23.96 48.83 -18.17
C ARG A 110 24.45 47.51 -17.59
N TYR A 111 25.78 47.32 -17.52
CA TYR A 111 26.38 46.15 -16.90
C TYR A 111 26.05 46.05 -15.41
N ASP A 112 26.19 47.15 -14.66
CA ASP A 112 25.86 47.20 -13.24
C ASP A 112 24.37 46.92 -13.00
N LEU A 113 23.48 47.44 -13.85
CA LEU A 113 22.04 47.16 -13.80
C LEU A 113 21.76 45.67 -14.05
N LYS A 114 22.31 45.10 -15.12
CA LYS A 114 22.16 43.67 -15.46
C LYS A 114 22.71 42.75 -14.37
N THR A 115 23.78 43.17 -13.71
CA THR A 115 24.35 42.44 -12.56
C THR A 115 23.39 42.42 -11.37
N LYS A 116 22.65 43.50 -11.12
CA LYS A 116 21.63 43.53 -10.06
C LYS A 116 20.42 42.68 -10.43
N GLU A 117 19.94 42.76 -11.67
CA GLU A 117 18.84 41.91 -12.17
C GLU A 117 19.20 40.42 -12.05
N ALA A 118 20.42 40.04 -12.42
CA ALA A 118 20.90 38.66 -12.31
C ALA A 118 20.89 38.14 -10.86
N LYS A 119 21.24 38.98 -9.87
CA LYS A 119 21.20 38.61 -8.45
C LYS A 119 19.78 38.38 -7.94
N VAL A 120 18.83 39.23 -8.34
CA VAL A 120 17.41 39.05 -7.97
C VAL A 120 16.87 37.72 -8.52
N LEU A 121 17.16 37.42 -9.80
CA LEU A 121 16.77 36.16 -10.41
C LEU A 121 17.43 34.94 -9.74
N GLU A 122 18.67 35.07 -9.26
CA GLU A 122 19.36 34.00 -8.53
C GLU A 122 18.67 33.70 -7.18
N GLU A 123 18.24 34.74 -6.46
CA GLU A 123 17.48 34.61 -5.21
C GLU A 123 16.10 33.97 -5.44
N GLU A 124 15.37 34.40 -6.47
CA GLU A 124 14.08 33.80 -6.87
C GLU A 124 14.25 32.32 -7.23
N LEU A 125 15.30 31.99 -8.00
CA LEU A 125 15.60 30.61 -8.38
C LEU A 125 15.94 29.74 -7.15
N CYS A 126 16.63 30.30 -6.16
CA CYS A 126 16.88 29.64 -4.88
C CYS A 126 15.58 29.35 -4.11
N GLY A 127 14.64 30.30 -4.12
CA GLY A 127 13.29 30.12 -3.57
C GLY A 127 12.55 28.96 -4.25
N CYS A 128 12.45 28.99 -5.59
CA CYS A 128 11.81 27.94 -6.37
C CYS A 128 12.43 26.54 -6.13
N ARG A 129 13.76 26.44 -6.02
CA ARG A 129 14.44 25.17 -5.69
C ARG A 129 14.02 24.62 -4.33
N THR A 130 13.89 25.50 -3.34
CA THR A 130 13.48 25.12 -1.98
C THR A 130 12.03 24.65 -1.96
N GLU A 131 11.13 25.37 -2.64
CA GLU A 131 9.73 24.97 -2.78
C GLU A 131 9.59 23.62 -3.48
N LEU A 132 10.33 23.41 -4.58
CA LEU A 132 10.33 22.14 -5.29
C LEU A 132 10.83 20.99 -4.40
N ALA A 133 11.89 21.19 -3.63
CA ALA A 133 12.38 20.19 -2.68
C ALA A 133 11.33 19.83 -1.61
N ASN A 134 10.60 20.83 -1.09
CA ASN A 134 9.51 20.61 -0.14
C ASN A 134 8.35 19.82 -0.76
N ILE A 135 7.97 20.13 -2.00
CA ILE A 135 6.93 19.40 -2.73
C ILE A 135 7.35 17.94 -2.95
N ILE A 136 8.58 17.70 -3.40
CA ILE A 136 9.11 16.34 -3.60
C ILE A 136 9.07 15.55 -2.29
N HIS A 137 9.50 16.15 -1.17
CA HIS A 137 9.44 15.52 0.14
C HIS A 137 8.00 15.20 0.57
N PHE A 138 7.06 16.14 0.36
CA PHE A 138 5.65 15.95 0.68
C PHE A 138 5.02 14.81 -0.14
N VAL A 139 5.26 14.78 -1.45
CA VAL A 139 4.78 13.70 -2.34
C VAL A 139 5.35 12.35 -1.90
N SER A 140 6.65 12.27 -1.60
CA SER A 140 7.27 11.04 -1.10
C SER A 140 6.66 10.55 0.21
N LEU A 141 6.29 11.47 1.12
CA LEU A 141 5.59 11.10 2.35
C LEU A 141 4.18 10.57 2.09
N GLN A 142 3.45 11.17 1.13
CA GLN A 142 2.13 10.69 0.73
C GLN A 142 2.21 9.30 0.10
N ASP A 143 3.17 9.05 -0.79
CA ASP A 143 3.38 7.74 -1.40
C ASP A 143 3.65 6.67 -0.33
N GLN A 144 4.49 6.98 0.65
CA GLN A 144 4.73 6.07 1.78
C GLN A 144 3.45 5.79 2.60
N GLN A 145 2.58 6.79 2.76
CA GLN A 145 1.30 6.61 3.44
C GLN A 145 0.34 5.72 2.64
N ILE A 146 0.30 5.90 1.32
CA ILE A 146 -0.50 5.08 0.41
C ILE A 146 -0.04 3.62 0.47
N ASP A 147 1.27 3.37 0.43
CA ASP A 147 1.83 2.02 0.54
C ASP A 147 1.41 1.33 1.84
N ARG A 148 1.45 2.04 2.97
CA ARG A 148 0.99 1.51 4.27
C ARG A 148 -0.49 1.16 4.25
N LEU A 149 -1.32 2.05 3.72
CA LEU A 149 -2.76 1.82 3.61
C LEU A 149 -3.09 0.64 2.68
N GLN A 150 -2.31 0.45 1.62
CA GLN A 150 -2.47 -0.69 0.72
C GLN A 150 -2.14 -2.02 1.42
N VAL A 151 -1.05 -2.08 2.18
CA VAL A 151 -0.70 -3.28 2.98
C VAL A 151 -1.78 -3.60 4.00
N ASP A 152 -2.33 -2.60 4.69
CA ASP A 152 -3.40 -2.80 5.66
C ASP A 152 -4.71 -3.27 4.99
N LEU A 153 -5.03 -2.75 3.80
CA LEU A 153 -6.17 -3.20 3.00
C LEU A 153 -6.03 -4.66 2.57
N GLU A 154 -4.87 -5.07 2.06
CA GLU A 154 -4.58 -6.46 1.67
C GLU A 154 -4.67 -7.41 2.88
N ARG A 155 -4.18 -6.98 4.05
CA ARG A 155 -4.31 -7.74 5.30
C ARG A 155 -5.77 -7.90 5.73
N ALA A 156 -6.56 -6.82 5.67
CA ALA A 156 -7.98 -6.85 6.00
C ALA A 156 -8.76 -7.76 5.05
N GLN A 157 -8.49 -7.69 3.74
CA GLN A 157 -9.09 -8.57 2.73
C GLN A 157 -8.78 -10.05 3.02
N THR A 158 -7.52 -10.37 3.31
CA THR A 158 -7.12 -11.74 3.70
C THR A 158 -7.88 -12.24 4.93
N THR A 159 -8.02 -11.37 5.94
CA THR A 159 -8.75 -11.69 7.17
C THR A 159 -10.23 -11.96 6.90
N ILE A 160 -10.88 -11.13 6.08
CA ILE A 160 -12.29 -11.30 5.68
C ILE A 160 -12.47 -12.62 4.92
N ILE A 161 -11.58 -12.93 3.97
CA ILE A 161 -11.63 -14.20 3.23
C ILE A 161 -11.55 -15.40 4.17
N GLN A 162 -10.67 -15.34 5.18
CA GLN A 162 -10.55 -16.42 6.17
C GLN A 162 -11.82 -16.56 7.02
N LEU A 163 -12.36 -15.45 7.53
CA LEU A 163 -13.61 -15.46 8.30
C LEU A 163 -14.79 -16.03 7.50
N CYS A 164 -14.90 -15.70 6.21
CA CYS A 164 -15.92 -16.27 5.34
C CYS A 164 -15.78 -17.79 5.18
N LYS A 165 -14.55 -18.32 5.11
CA LYS A 165 -14.29 -19.76 5.06
C LYS A 165 -14.69 -20.44 6.38
N ASP A 166 -14.30 -19.85 7.49
CA ASP A 166 -14.60 -20.38 8.83
C ASP A 166 -16.11 -20.36 9.10
N GLN A 167 -16.81 -19.29 8.71
CA GLN A 167 -18.26 -19.20 8.80
C GLN A 167 -18.94 -20.28 7.95
N LYS A 168 -18.46 -20.51 6.73
CA LYS A 168 -18.99 -21.58 5.87
C LYS A 168 -18.82 -22.96 6.52
N ALA A 169 -17.63 -23.27 7.04
CA ALA A 169 -17.38 -24.52 7.75
C ALA A 169 -18.25 -24.65 9.01
N SER A 170 -18.49 -23.55 9.73
CA SER A 170 -19.39 -23.54 10.89
C SER A 170 -20.84 -23.82 10.50
N ILE A 171 -21.33 -23.26 9.38
CA ILE A 171 -22.69 -23.52 8.87
C ILE A 171 -22.85 -25.00 8.52
N GLU A 172 -21.85 -25.60 7.86
CA GLU A 172 -21.86 -27.04 7.53
C GLU A 172 -21.90 -27.92 8.80
N LYS A 173 -21.15 -27.57 9.85
CA LYS A 173 -21.20 -28.26 11.15
C LYS A 173 -22.57 -28.17 11.81
N VAL A 174 -23.20 -26.98 11.80
CA VAL A 174 -24.54 -26.80 12.36
C VAL A 174 -25.56 -27.65 11.61
N ALA A 175 -25.49 -27.72 10.28
CA ALA A 175 -26.38 -28.58 9.49
C ALA A 175 -26.24 -30.07 9.84
N VAL A 176 -25.02 -30.55 10.08
CA VAL A 176 -24.78 -31.94 10.54
C VAL A 176 -25.40 -32.18 11.91
N LEU A 177 -25.17 -31.27 12.88
CA LEU A 177 -25.74 -31.38 14.22
C LEU A 177 -27.28 -31.32 14.21
N GLU A 178 -27.89 -30.49 13.36
CA GLU A 178 -29.34 -30.45 13.18
C GLU A 178 -29.89 -31.78 12.64
N ALA A 179 -29.19 -32.40 11.69
CA ALA A 179 -29.57 -33.71 11.15
C ALA A 179 -29.45 -34.81 12.21
N GLU A 180 -28.39 -34.80 13.01
CA GLU A 180 -28.20 -35.72 14.12
C GLU A 180 -29.27 -35.53 15.21
N ASN A 181 -29.55 -34.29 15.60
CA ASN A 181 -30.60 -33.98 16.57
C ASN A 181 -31.97 -34.47 16.10
N LYS A 182 -32.32 -34.29 14.82
CA LYS A 182 -33.55 -34.84 14.23
C LYS A 182 -33.59 -36.37 14.32
N ARG A 183 -32.47 -37.07 14.09
CA ARG A 183 -32.39 -38.54 14.23
C ARG A 183 -32.59 -38.97 15.68
N SER A 184 -31.92 -38.31 16.62
CA SER A 184 -32.07 -38.59 18.05
C SER A 184 -33.51 -38.36 18.52
N GLN A 185 -34.18 -37.31 18.06
CA GLN A 185 -35.58 -37.06 18.39
C GLN A 185 -36.51 -38.17 17.90
N THR A 186 -36.29 -38.68 16.67
CA THR A 186 -37.04 -39.82 16.13
C THR A 186 -36.83 -41.08 16.99
N LEU A 187 -35.58 -41.35 17.37
CA LEU A 187 -35.24 -42.52 18.19
C LEU A 187 -35.85 -42.44 19.60
N ILE A 188 -35.85 -41.25 20.22
CA ILE A 188 -36.54 -41.01 21.51
C ILE A 188 -38.03 -41.32 21.38
N THR A 189 -38.68 -40.76 20.35
CA THR A 189 -40.12 -40.97 20.10
C THR A 189 -40.45 -42.46 19.90
N GLU A 190 -39.60 -43.20 19.18
CA GLU A 190 -39.73 -44.65 19.00
C GLU A 190 -39.62 -45.41 20.32
N LYS A 191 -38.63 -45.07 21.16
CA LYS A 191 -38.44 -45.70 22.48
C LYS A 191 -39.58 -45.38 23.44
N GLU A 192 -40.10 -44.15 23.45
CA GLU A 192 -41.27 -43.75 24.24
C GLU A 192 -42.53 -44.52 23.82
N ALA A 193 -42.76 -44.69 22.51
CA ALA A 193 -43.86 -45.49 22.00
C ALA A 193 -43.74 -46.98 22.43
N ALA A 194 -42.54 -47.54 22.38
CA ALA A 194 -42.29 -48.91 22.84
C ALA A 194 -42.53 -49.08 24.35
N LEU A 195 -42.07 -48.13 25.16
CA LEU A 195 -42.29 -48.13 26.62
C LEU A 195 -43.77 -48.06 26.98
N THR A 196 -44.53 -47.21 26.29
CA THR A 196 -45.99 -47.11 26.47
C THR A 196 -46.69 -48.44 26.18
N GLY A 197 -46.22 -49.19 25.18
CA GLY A 197 -46.70 -50.55 24.89
C GLY A 197 -46.39 -51.55 26.02
N PHE A 198 -45.20 -51.46 26.63
CA PHE A 198 -44.82 -52.30 27.78
C PHE A 198 -45.58 -51.96 29.05
N GLU A 199 -45.88 -50.69 29.30
CA GLU A 199 -46.72 -50.28 30.43
C GLU A 199 -48.14 -50.85 30.30
N SER A 200 -48.73 -50.82 29.10
CA SER A 200 -50.02 -51.46 28.85
C SER A 200 -50.00 -52.97 29.10
N LEU A 201 -48.90 -53.67 28.78
CA LEU A 201 -48.73 -55.09 29.10
C LEU A 201 -48.67 -55.33 30.60
N ARG A 202 -47.88 -54.53 31.34
CA ARG A 202 -47.78 -54.63 32.80
C ARG A 202 -49.11 -54.37 33.50
N ASP A 203 -49.90 -53.42 33.02
CA ASP A 203 -51.24 -53.18 33.57
C ASP A 203 -52.18 -54.36 33.31
N ARG A 204 -52.06 -55.02 32.15
CA ARG A 204 -52.82 -56.23 31.83
C ARG A 204 -52.44 -57.39 32.74
N ASP A 205 -51.15 -57.61 32.97
CA ASP A 205 -50.65 -58.65 33.86
C ASP A 205 -51.09 -58.41 35.31
N ARG A 206 -51.08 -57.15 35.77
CA ARG A 206 -51.64 -56.77 37.08
C ARG A 206 -53.13 -57.10 37.21
N ILE A 207 -53.93 -56.84 36.17
CA ILE A 207 -55.35 -57.20 36.16
C ILE A 207 -55.51 -58.72 36.29
N TYR A 208 -54.77 -59.50 35.49
CA TYR A 208 -54.80 -60.96 35.60
C TYR A 208 -54.39 -61.45 36.98
N GLU A 209 -53.33 -60.91 37.56
CA GLU A 209 -52.87 -61.30 38.90
C GLU A 209 -53.93 -61.01 39.98
N VAL A 210 -54.60 -59.85 39.91
CA VAL A 210 -55.68 -59.49 40.83
C VAL A 210 -56.90 -60.41 40.64
N GLU A 211 -57.30 -60.70 39.40
CA GLU A 211 -58.44 -61.59 39.10
C GLU A 211 -58.18 -63.03 39.54
N VAL A 212 -56.97 -63.54 39.31
CA VAL A 212 -56.55 -64.89 39.75
C VAL A 212 -56.56 -64.99 41.27
N LYS A 213 -55.96 -64.02 41.98
CA LYS A 213 -55.99 -64.00 43.46
C LYS A 213 -57.42 -63.94 44.01
N ALA A 214 -58.31 -63.18 43.38
CA ALA A 214 -59.71 -63.11 43.80
C ALA A 214 -60.45 -64.45 43.61
N LEU A 215 -60.20 -65.15 42.49
CA LEU A 215 -60.75 -66.49 42.23
C LEU A 215 -60.22 -67.54 43.20
N GLU A 216 -58.92 -67.53 43.50
CA GLU A 216 -58.31 -68.41 44.50
C GLU A 216 -58.95 -68.21 45.88
N GLN A 217 -59.12 -66.96 46.32
CA GLN A 217 -59.77 -66.64 47.59
C GLN A 217 -61.22 -67.16 47.62
N GLN A 218 -61.97 -66.97 46.53
CA GLN A 218 -63.35 -67.46 46.44
C GLN A 218 -63.43 -69.00 46.51
N CYS A 219 -62.46 -69.71 45.92
CA CYS A 219 -62.36 -71.17 46.02
C CYS A 219 -62.07 -71.65 47.46
N ILE A 220 -61.26 -70.90 48.21
CA ILE A 220 -60.97 -71.18 49.62
C ILE A 220 -62.25 -71.00 50.46
N ASP A 221 -63.02 -69.94 50.22
CA ASP A 221 -64.21 -69.62 50.99
C ASP A 221 -65.42 -70.54 50.70
N GLU A 222 -65.63 -70.97 49.44
CA GLU A 222 -66.79 -71.79 49.04
C GLU A 222 -66.56 -73.31 49.09
N GLY A 223 -65.32 -73.76 49.31
CA GLY A 223 -64.93 -75.17 49.36
C GLY A 223 -64.59 -75.76 47.98
N PHE A 224 -63.50 -76.54 47.93
CA PHE A 224 -62.78 -76.98 46.72
C PHE A 224 -63.67 -77.57 45.61
N LEU A 225 -64.68 -78.38 45.97
CA LEU A 225 -65.57 -79.04 45.00
C LEU A 225 -66.55 -78.08 44.30
N LYS A 226 -66.94 -76.97 44.94
CA LYS A 226 -67.78 -75.93 44.33
C LYS A 226 -66.97 -74.95 43.49
N GLY A 227 -65.75 -74.63 43.93
CA GLY A 227 -64.82 -73.75 43.20
C GLY A 227 -64.55 -74.24 41.77
N VAL A 228 -64.29 -75.54 41.58
CA VAL A 228 -63.99 -76.13 40.26
C VAL A 228 -65.15 -75.93 39.26
N HIS A 229 -66.40 -76.08 39.71
CA HIS A 229 -67.58 -75.85 38.85
C HIS A 229 -67.73 -74.37 38.48
N LEU A 230 -67.36 -73.45 39.37
CA LEU A 230 -67.44 -72.01 39.12
C LEU A 230 -66.41 -71.57 38.07
N VAL A 231 -65.18 -72.07 38.17
CA VAL A 231 -64.11 -71.80 37.21
C VAL A 231 -64.48 -72.31 35.81
N GLN A 232 -65.00 -73.54 35.70
CA GLN A 232 -65.49 -74.09 34.42
C GLN A 232 -66.60 -73.24 33.79
N ARG A 233 -67.55 -72.76 34.60
CA ARG A 233 -68.65 -71.91 34.09
C ARG A 233 -68.13 -70.58 33.55
N LYS A 234 -67.11 -69.99 34.20
CA LYS A 234 -66.61 -68.66 33.84
C LYS A 234 -65.69 -68.67 32.62
N ILE A 235 -64.88 -69.72 32.45
CA ILE A 235 -63.97 -69.86 31.30
C ILE A 235 -64.70 -70.40 30.06
N GLY A 236 -65.84 -71.09 30.24
CA GLY A 236 -66.61 -71.66 29.14
C GLY A 236 -65.94 -72.86 28.45
N VAL A 237 -64.74 -73.23 28.90
CA VAL A 237 -64.03 -74.43 28.46
C VAL A 237 -64.42 -75.58 29.38
N LYS A 238 -65.04 -76.60 28.81
CA LYS A 238 -65.37 -77.85 29.51
C LYS A 238 -64.06 -78.61 29.72
N VAL A 239 -63.52 -78.59 30.94
CA VAL A 239 -62.33 -79.37 31.29
C VAL A 239 -62.73 -80.84 31.41
N GLU A 240 -62.75 -81.51 30.26
CA GLU A 240 -62.99 -82.94 30.16
C GLU A 240 -61.66 -83.66 30.43
N GLY A 241 -61.48 -84.21 31.64
CA GLY A 241 -60.37 -85.13 31.92
C GLY A 241 -59.62 -85.02 33.25
N LEU A 242 -59.98 -84.14 34.21
CA LEU A 242 -59.30 -84.13 35.51
C LEU A 242 -59.86 -85.21 36.45
N THR A 243 -59.39 -86.45 36.27
CA THR A 243 -59.44 -87.49 37.29
C THR A 243 -58.41 -87.17 38.38
N PRO A 244 -58.82 -87.05 39.67
CA PRO A 244 -57.92 -86.79 40.78
C PRO A 244 -57.14 -88.05 41.15
N SER A 245 -56.10 -88.36 40.39
CA SER A 245 -55.15 -89.41 40.73
C SER A 245 -53.89 -89.24 39.89
N GLN A 246 -52.98 -88.36 40.34
CA GLN A 246 -51.53 -88.48 40.14
C GLN A 246 -50.81 -87.36 40.88
N ALA A 247 -50.51 -87.65 42.15
CA ALA A 247 -49.39 -87.06 42.85
C ALA A 247 -48.11 -87.80 42.42
N SER A 248 -46.99 -87.07 42.45
CA SER A 248 -45.59 -87.48 42.24
C SER A 248 -45.18 -87.79 40.79
N ASP A 249 -44.28 -86.99 40.23
CA ASP A 249 -42.84 -87.30 40.33
C ASP A 249 -41.98 -86.10 39.91
N ASP A 250 -40.89 -85.98 40.66
CA ASP A 250 -39.76 -85.07 40.47
C ASP A 250 -39.16 -85.15 39.07
N SER A 251 -38.70 -84.02 38.54
CA SER A 251 -37.27 -83.74 38.30
C SER A 251 -37.07 -82.39 37.60
N PRO A 252 -35.99 -81.65 37.93
CA PRO A 252 -35.67 -80.37 37.31
C PRO A 252 -34.93 -80.60 35.98
N PRO A 253 -35.13 -79.76 34.95
CA PRO A 253 -34.16 -79.63 33.89
C PRO A 253 -33.16 -78.53 34.27
N ASP A 254 -31.92 -78.95 34.51
CA ASP A 254 -30.74 -78.15 34.23
C ASP A 254 -30.84 -77.61 32.80
N SER A 255 -30.64 -76.31 32.62
CA SER A 255 -30.28 -75.77 31.31
C SER A 255 -29.52 -74.46 31.46
N ASP A 256 -28.21 -74.64 31.45
CA ASP A 256 -27.15 -73.86 30.81
C ASP A 256 -27.25 -72.33 30.82
N GLY A 257 -26.24 -71.77 31.49
CA GLY A 257 -25.83 -70.40 31.28
C GLY A 257 -25.30 -70.20 29.88
N ASP A 258 -25.68 -69.07 29.29
CA ASP A 258 -24.88 -68.42 28.28
C ASP A 258 -24.41 -67.07 28.84
N GLU A 259 -23.12 -67.09 29.12
CA GLU A 259 -22.19 -65.98 29.22
C GLU A 259 -22.27 -65.16 27.92
N ILE A 260 -22.62 -63.88 28.00
CA ILE A 260 -22.34 -62.95 26.89
C ILE A 260 -21.75 -61.67 27.46
N GLU A 261 -20.42 -61.63 27.37
CA GLU A 261 -19.60 -60.42 27.35
C GLU A 261 -20.10 -59.46 26.24
N SER A 262 -20.15 -58.17 26.53
CA SER A 262 -20.05 -57.07 25.54
C SER A 262 -19.86 -55.77 26.33
N GLU A 263 -18.62 -55.40 26.62
CA GLU A 263 -17.71 -54.57 25.81
C GLU A 263 -17.90 -53.06 26.03
N LEU A 264 -16.76 -52.44 26.34
CA LEU A 264 -16.47 -51.02 26.51
C LEU A 264 -16.57 -50.25 25.19
#